data_AF-A0A3C0NTH8-F1
#
_entry.id   AF-A0A3C0NTH8-F1
#
_cell.length_a   1.000
_cell.length_b   1.000
_cell.length_c   1.000
_cell.angle_alpha   90.00
_cell.angle_beta   90.00
_cell.angle_gamma   90.00
#
_symmetry.space_group_name_H-M   'P 1'
#
loop_
_entity.id
_entity.type
_entity.pdbx_description
1 polymer ?
#
loop_
_entity_poly.entity_id
_entity_poly.type
_entity_poly.pdbx_seq_one_letter_code
_entity_poly.pdbx_strand_id
1 'polypeptide(L)'
;MRSSLEKFGLIGSGIVIGVLVSLNISAWAEKNLSTQLPIDELRVFAEVFSKVKSDYVEPVEDKKLINEALTGMLQGLDPHSTFMDADAYKDLQAGTQGEFGGLGIEVAMEDGLVKVVTPIEDSPAYSAG
;
A
#
# COMPACT_ATOMS: atom_id res chain seq x y z
N MET A 1 26.33 -7.44 64.01
CA MET A 1 25.13 -8.16 63.51
C MET A 1 24.20 -7.14 62.88
N ARG A 2 24.21 -7.00 61.54
CA ARG A 2 23.20 -6.17 60.86
C ARG A 2 21.85 -6.87 60.95
N SER A 3 20.82 -6.17 61.42
CA SER A 3 19.51 -6.75 61.68
C SER A 3 18.89 -7.28 60.38
N SER A 4 18.05 -8.31 60.48
CA SER A 4 17.32 -8.88 59.34
C SER A 4 16.52 -7.83 58.57
N LEU A 5 16.10 -6.75 59.25
CA LEU A 5 15.34 -5.64 58.70
C LEU A 5 16.13 -4.83 57.65
N GLU A 6 17.44 -4.63 57.85
CA GLU A 6 18.31 -3.94 56.88
C GLU A 6 18.47 -4.75 55.59
N LYS A 7 18.48 -6.08 55.69
CA LYS A 7 18.60 -6.98 54.53
C LYS A 7 17.34 -6.98 53.68
N PHE A 8 16.16 -6.94 54.30
CA PHE A 8 14.89 -6.83 53.59
C PHE A 8 14.74 -5.48 52.85
N GLY A 9 15.21 -4.38 53.46
CA GLY A 9 15.23 -3.08 52.80
C GLY A 9 16.12 -3.03 51.55
N LEU A 10 17.31 -3.64 51.63
CA LEU A 10 18.26 -3.74 50.51
C LEU A 10 17.71 -4.57 49.34
N ILE A 11 17.05 -5.70 49.63
CA ILE A 11 16.45 -6.55 48.60
C ILE A 11 15.27 -5.83 47.92
N GLY A 12 14.42 -5.15 48.69
CA GLY A 12 13.30 -4.38 48.13
C GLY A 12 13.75 -3.25 47.21
N SER A 13 14.80 -2.51 47.59
CA SER A 13 15.37 -1.44 46.75
C SER A 13 15.95 -1.98 45.43
N GLY A 14 16.64 -3.12 45.46
CA GLY A 14 17.20 -3.74 44.26
C GLY A 14 16.14 -4.17 43.24
N ILE A 15 15.00 -4.72 43.71
CA ILE A 15 13.87 -5.09 42.84
C ILE A 15 13.27 -3.84 42.19
N VAL A 16 13.05 -2.77 42.96
CA VAL A 16 12.50 -1.51 42.42
C VAL A 16 13.43 -0.91 41.36
N ILE A 17 14.74 -0.87 41.62
CA ILE A 17 15.72 -0.38 40.65
C ILE A 17 15.75 -1.27 39.40
N GLY A 18 15.73 -2.59 39.57
CA GLY A 18 15.70 -3.54 38.44
C GLY A 18 14.47 -3.36 37.55
N VAL A 19 13.29 -3.19 38.16
CA VAL A 19 12.04 -2.91 37.45
C VAL A 19 12.13 -1.56 36.71
N LEU A 20 12.58 -0.50 37.39
CA LEU A 20 12.72 0.83 36.78
C LEU A 20 13.70 0.85 35.59
N VAL A 21 14.81 0.11 35.70
CA VAL A 21 15.80 -0.03 34.62
C VAL A 21 15.22 -0.86 33.47
N SER A 22 14.52 -1.96 33.74
CA SER A 22 13.90 -2.78 32.69
C SER A 22 12.84 -2.01 31.88
N LEU A 23 12.06 -1.14 32.54
CA LEU A 23 11.06 -0.32 31.87
C LEU A 23 11.70 0.78 31.02
N ASN A 24 12.83 1.35 31.45
CA ASN A 24 13.55 2.37 30.68
C ASN A 24 14.25 1.80 29.43
N ILE A 25 14.82 0.60 29.51
CA ILE A 25 15.52 -0.01 28.37
C ILE A 25 14.54 -0.32 27.23
N SER A 26 13.35 -0.85 27.54
CA SER A 26 12.31 -1.14 26.53
C SER A 26 11.85 0.13 25.80
N ALA A 27 11.68 1.25 26.52
CA ALA A 27 11.27 2.52 25.93
C ALA A 27 12.33 3.13 24.97
N TRP A 28 13.61 2.82 25.17
CA TRP A 28 14.70 3.30 24.32
C TRP A 28 14.95 2.39 23.11
N ALA A 29 14.69 1.08 23.24
CA ALA A 29 14.82 0.11 22.15
C ALA A 29 13.82 0.40 21.00
N GLU A 30 12.60 0.82 21.34
CA GLU A 30 11.55 1.17 20.35
C GLU A 30 11.88 2.46 19.56
N LYS A 31 12.64 3.39 20.15
CA LYS A 31 12.90 4.72 19.56
C LYS A 31 13.78 4.69 18.31
N ASN A 32 14.56 3.63 18.10
CA ASN A 32 15.53 3.56 16.99
C ASN A 32 14.96 2.96 15.69
N LEU A 33 13.67 2.60 15.65
CA LEU A 33 13.03 1.98 14.49
C LEU A 33 11.96 2.86 13.83
N SER A 34 11.69 4.06 14.34
CA SER A 34 10.77 5.00 13.69
C SER A 34 11.54 5.89 12.72
N THR A 35 11.51 5.54 11.43
CA THR A 35 11.70 6.53 10.36
C THR A 35 10.64 7.61 10.58
N GLN A 36 11.01 8.71 11.22
CA GLN A 36 10.06 9.78 11.52
C GLN A 36 9.53 10.34 10.19
N LEU A 37 8.21 10.48 10.09
CA LEU A 37 7.61 11.06 8.90
C LEU A 37 8.10 12.51 8.74
N PRO A 38 8.47 12.92 7.51
CA PRO A 38 8.91 14.29 7.22
C PRO A 38 7.69 15.24 7.20
N ILE A 39 7.28 15.70 8.38
CA ILE A 39 6.02 16.44 8.57
C ILE A 39 6.02 17.77 7.79
N ASP A 40 7.14 18.47 7.73
CA ASP A 40 7.21 19.76 7.04
C ASP A 40 7.09 19.58 5.51
N GLU A 41 7.71 18.55 4.95
CA GLU A 41 7.61 18.19 3.54
C GLU A 41 6.20 17.72 3.17
N LEU A 42 5.55 16.94 4.05
CA LEU A 42 4.16 16.53 3.86
C LEU A 42 3.19 17.72 3.90
N ARG A 43 3.48 18.74 4.72
CA ARG A 43 2.70 19.98 4.73
C ARG A 43 2.84 20.75 3.42
N VAL A 44 4.07 20.87 2.90
CA VAL A 44 4.32 21.49 1.59
C VAL A 44 3.57 20.74 0.49
N PHE A 45 3.63 19.40 0.50
CA PHE A 45 2.89 18.58 -0.46
C PHE A 45 1.37 18.86 -0.39
N ALA A 46 0.79 18.88 0.81
CA ALA A 46 -0.63 19.16 1.00
C ALA A 46 -1.02 20.57 0.54
N GLU A 47 -0.17 21.57 0.76
CA GLU A 47 -0.38 22.94 0.30
C GLU A 47 -0.41 23.02 -1.22
N VAL A 48 0.58 22.40 -1.90
CA VAL A 48 0.62 22.34 -3.37
C VAL A 48 -0.59 21.61 -3.93
N PHE A 49 -0.97 20.47 -3.33
CA PHE A 49 -2.17 19.74 -3.71
C PHE A 49 -3.43 20.62 -3.62
N SER A 50 -3.60 21.35 -2.52
CA SER A 50 -4.72 22.27 -2.32
C SER A 50 -4.71 23.41 -3.35
N LYS A 51 -3.54 23.97 -3.65
CA LYS A 51 -3.34 25.06 -4.61
C LYS A 51 -3.76 24.63 -6.02
N VAL A 52 -3.36 23.43 -6.44
CA VAL A 52 -3.76 22.85 -7.73
C VAL A 52 -5.29 22.70 -7.78
N LYS A 53 -5.89 22.17 -6.72
CA LYS A 53 -7.35 21.97 -6.67
C LYS A 53 -8.15 23.27 -6.73
N SER A 54 -7.66 24.35 -6.12
CA SER A 54 -8.38 25.64 -6.06
C SER A 54 -8.15 26.54 -7.26
N ASP A 55 -6.94 26.52 -7.83
CA ASP A 55 -6.49 27.55 -8.78
C ASP A 55 -6.35 27.03 -10.22
N TYR A 56 -6.46 25.71 -10.44
CA TYR A 56 -6.38 25.14 -11.78
C TYR A 56 -7.63 25.46 -12.61
N VAL A 57 -7.45 25.61 -13.92
CA VAL A 57 -8.48 26.06 -14.87
C VAL A 57 -9.68 25.12 -14.94
N GLU A 58 -9.45 23.82 -14.70
CA GLU A 58 -10.48 22.78 -14.75
C GLU A 58 -10.59 22.07 -13.40
N PRO A 59 -11.79 21.62 -13.00
CA PRO A 59 -11.95 20.77 -11.82
C PRO A 59 -11.17 19.46 -11.99
N VAL A 60 -10.37 19.10 -10.98
CA VAL A 60 -9.60 17.86 -10.96
C VAL A 60 -10.12 16.95 -9.84
N GLU A 61 -10.27 15.67 -10.14
CA GLU A 61 -10.65 14.67 -9.14
C GLU A 61 -9.49 14.34 -8.20
N ASP A 62 -9.79 14.26 -6.90
CA ASP A 62 -8.80 13.98 -5.84
C ASP A 62 -8.07 12.65 -6.09
N LYS A 63 -8.81 11.60 -6.44
CA LYS A 63 -8.25 10.27 -6.73
C LYS A 63 -7.25 10.32 -7.89
N LYS A 64 -7.60 11.04 -8.96
CA LYS A 64 -6.73 11.21 -10.12
C LYS A 64 -5.44 11.93 -9.72
N LEU A 65 -5.55 13.07 -9.03
CA LEU A 65 -4.38 13.87 -8.66
C LEU A 65 -3.43 13.13 -7.71
N ILE A 66 -3.98 12.35 -6.76
CA ILE A 66 -3.18 11.49 -5.87
C ILE A 66 -2.49 10.37 -6.65
N ASN A 67 -3.20 9.69 -7.56
CA ASN A 67 -2.61 8.62 -8.38
C ASN A 67 -1.47 9.13 -9.26
N GLU A 68 -1.62 10.32 -9.87
CA GLU A 68 -0.57 10.98 -10.66
C GLU A 68 0.64 11.34 -9.78
N ALA A 69 0.41 11.86 -8.57
CA ALA A 69 1.48 12.15 -7.63
C ALA A 69 2.26 10.88 -7.21
N LEU A 70 1.56 9.79 -6.90
CA LEU A 70 2.16 8.50 -6.58
C LEU A 70 2.97 7.93 -7.76
N THR A 71 2.40 8.01 -8.97
CA THR A 71 3.06 7.58 -10.20
C THR A 71 4.34 8.37 -10.44
N GLY A 72 4.31 9.70 -10.31
CA GLY A 72 5.49 10.54 -10.46
C GLY A 72 6.59 10.26 -9.42
N MET A 73 6.21 9.96 -8.17
CA MET A 73 7.18 9.58 -7.13
C MET A 73 7.90 8.27 -7.47
N LEU A 74 7.19 7.27 -8.00
CA LEU A 74 7.77 5.97 -8.33
C LEU A 74 8.61 6.02 -9.62
N GLN A 75 8.20 6.81 -10.62
CA GLN A 75 9.00 7.05 -11.82
C GLN A 75 10.39 7.62 -11.51
N GLY A 76 10.51 8.42 -10.44
CA GLY A 76 11.78 8.98 -9.99
C GLY A 76 12.66 8.01 -9.21
N LEU A 77 12.14 6.85 -8.79
CA LEU A 77 12.87 5.88 -7.97
C LEU A 77 13.66 4.91 -8.84
N ASP A 78 12.98 4.19 -9.75
CA ASP A 78 13.61 3.27 -10.70
C ASP A 78 12.67 2.94 -11.89
N PRO A 79 13.17 2.36 -12.99
CA PRO A 79 12.38 2.05 -14.20
C PRO A 79 11.36 0.90 -14.06
N HIS A 80 11.41 0.13 -12.98
CA HIS A 80 10.56 -1.05 -12.72
C HIS A 80 9.51 -0.79 -11.63
N SER A 81 9.63 0.32 -10.90
CA SER A 81 8.67 0.78 -9.91
C SER A 81 7.48 1.46 -10.59
N THR A 82 6.28 0.91 -10.41
CA THR A 82 5.02 1.48 -10.93
C THR A 82 3.93 1.48 -9.87
N PHE A 83 3.08 2.50 -9.88
CA PHE A 83 1.89 2.55 -9.03
C PHE A 83 0.75 1.83 -9.75
N MET A 84 0.04 0.96 -9.04
CA MET A 84 -1.13 0.28 -9.55
C MET A 84 -2.34 0.71 -8.75
N ASP A 85 -3.32 1.33 -9.41
CA ASP A 85 -4.62 1.54 -8.79
C ASP A 85 -5.38 0.21 -8.69
N ALA A 86 -6.55 0.26 -8.04
CA ALA A 86 -7.34 -0.93 -7.76
C ALA A 86 -7.77 -1.69 -9.03
N ASP A 87 -7.96 -1.00 -10.15
CA ASP A 87 -8.43 -1.62 -11.39
C ASP A 87 -7.24 -2.21 -12.16
N ALA A 88 -6.13 -1.48 -12.27
CA ALA A 88 -4.89 -2.02 -12.82
C ALA A 88 -4.39 -3.25 -12.04
N TYR A 89 -4.54 -3.25 -10.72
CA TYR A 89 -4.17 -4.40 -9.88
C TYR A 89 -5.08 -5.62 -10.11
N LYS A 90 -6.38 -5.40 -10.35
CA LYS A 90 -7.30 -6.50 -10.73
C LYS A 90 -6.93 -7.07 -12.09
N ASP A 91 -6.62 -6.22 -13.06
CA ASP A 91 -6.24 -6.67 -14.41
C ASP A 91 -4.95 -7.49 -14.39
N LEU A 92 -3.96 -7.08 -13.60
CA LEU A 92 -2.74 -7.86 -13.38
C LEU A 92 -3.06 -9.22 -12.74
N GLN A 93 -3.93 -9.23 -11.73
CA GLN A 93 -4.36 -10.48 -11.09
C GLN A 93 -5.09 -11.41 -12.07
N ALA A 94 -6.01 -10.88 -12.88
CA ALA A 94 -6.74 -11.63 -13.89
C ALA A 94 -5.77 -12.25 -14.91
N GLY A 95 -4.82 -11.45 -15.41
CA GLY A 95 -3.79 -11.94 -16.34
C GLY A 95 -2.85 -12.99 -15.71
N THR A 96 -2.52 -12.86 -14.43
CA THR A 96 -1.64 -13.81 -13.71
C THR A 96 -2.35 -15.12 -13.36
N GLN A 97 -3.63 -15.04 -13.00
CA GLN A 97 -4.46 -16.21 -12.67
C GLN A 97 -4.98 -16.92 -13.93
N GLY A 98 -4.88 -16.28 -15.10
CA GLY A 98 -5.46 -16.78 -16.34
C GLY A 98 -6.99 -16.70 -16.37
N GLU A 99 -7.60 -16.01 -15.41
CA GLU A 99 -9.03 -15.75 -15.35
C GLU A 99 -9.37 -14.51 -16.19
N PHE A 100 -9.35 -14.68 -17.51
CA PHE A 100 -9.90 -13.65 -18.40
C PHE A 100 -11.43 -13.75 -18.33
N GLY A 101 -12.06 -12.74 -17.72
CA GLY A 101 -13.52 -12.58 -17.76
C GLY A 101 -14.00 -12.42 -19.20
N GLY A 102 -14.36 -13.53 -19.83
CA GLY A 102 -14.76 -13.58 -21.23
C GLY A 102 -15.89 -14.56 -21.45
N LEU A 103 -16.61 -14.38 -22.56
CA LEU A 103 -17.66 -15.32 -22.98
C LEU A 103 -17.07 -16.67 -23.42
N GLY A 104 -15.78 -16.72 -23.76
CA GLY A 104 -15.10 -17.90 -24.32
C GLY A 104 -15.37 -18.06 -25.81
N ILE A 105 -15.14 -17.00 -26.60
CA ILE A 105 -15.40 -16.98 -28.04
C ILE A 105 -14.10 -16.76 -28.80
N GLU A 106 -13.81 -17.61 -29.78
CA GLU A 106 -12.79 -17.36 -30.79
C GLU A 106 -13.38 -16.55 -31.95
N VAL A 107 -12.77 -15.41 -32.23
CA VAL A 107 -13.21 -14.49 -33.30
C VAL A 107 -12.11 -14.34 -34.35
N ALA A 108 -12.53 -14.25 -35.62
CA ALA A 108 -11.67 -13.93 -36.75
C ALA A 108 -12.18 -12.70 -37.49
N MET A 109 -11.26 -11.97 -38.11
CA MET A 109 -11.59 -10.87 -38.99
C MET A 109 -11.75 -11.39 -40.42
N GLU A 110 -12.93 -11.24 -41.00
CA GLU A 110 -13.23 -11.60 -42.39
C GLU A 110 -13.95 -10.41 -43.05
N ASP A 111 -13.43 -9.91 -44.17
CA ASP A 111 -13.95 -8.74 -44.90
C ASP A 111 -14.16 -7.47 -44.05
N GLY A 112 -13.32 -7.27 -43.03
CA GLY A 112 -13.41 -6.12 -42.12
C GLY A 112 -14.49 -6.23 -41.05
N LEU A 113 -15.19 -7.38 -40.99
CA LEU A 113 -16.19 -7.69 -39.98
C LEU A 113 -15.61 -8.72 -38.98
N VAL A 114 -15.95 -8.55 -37.71
CA VAL A 114 -15.64 -9.53 -36.66
C VAL A 114 -16.64 -10.68 -36.79
N LYS A 115 -16.14 -11.90 -37.04
CA LYS A 115 -16.93 -13.12 -37.15
C LYS A 115 -16.57 -14.09 -36.04
N VAL A 116 -17.58 -14.68 -35.42
CA VAL A 116 -17.41 -15.77 -34.46
C VAL A 116 -17.04 -17.04 -35.22
N VAL A 117 -15.88 -17.62 -34.89
CA VAL A 117 -15.40 -18.86 -35.48
C VAL A 117 -15.91 -20.05 -34.69
N THR A 118 -15.64 -20.07 -33.38
CA THR A 118 -16.05 -21.16 -32.50
C THR A 118 -16.09 -20.71 -31.03
N PRO A 119 -17.09 -21.13 -30.24
CA PRO A 119 -17.04 -21.02 -28.78
C PRO A 119 -16.11 -22.09 -28.19
N ILE A 120 -15.36 -21.73 -27.17
CA ILE A 120 -14.49 -22.64 -26.41
C ILE A 120 -15.38 -23.60 -25.62
N GLU A 121 -15.10 -24.91 -25.65
CA GLU A 121 -15.84 -25.92 -24.88
C GLU A 121 -15.92 -25.54 -23.39
N ASP A 122 -17.06 -25.83 -22.76
CA ASP A 122 -17.38 -25.52 -21.36
C ASP A 122 -17.42 -24.02 -20.99
N SER A 123 -17.40 -23.11 -21.97
CA SER A 123 -17.56 -21.67 -21.75
C SER A 123 -19.04 -21.21 -21.71
N PRO A 124 -19.32 -20.00 -21.18
CA PRO A 124 -20.65 -19.39 -21.27
C PRO A 124 -21.16 -19.26 -22.71
N ALA A 125 -20.29 -18.97 -23.68
CA ALA A 125 -20.65 -18.92 -25.09
C ALA A 125 -21.03 -20.29 -25.64
N TYR A 126 -20.32 -21.36 -25.26
CA TYR A 126 -20.68 -22.72 -25.67
C TYR A 126 -22.06 -23.12 -25.13
N SER A 127 -22.38 -22.71 -23.91
CA SER A 127 -23.69 -22.95 -23.30
C SER A 127 -24.82 -22.11 -23.94
N ALA A 128 -24.50 -20.98 -24.57
CA ALA A 128 -25.46 -20.09 -25.21
C ALA A 128 -25.85 -20.52 -26.63
N GLY A 129 -25.06 -21.41 -27.25
CA GLY A 129 -25.23 -21.88 -28.65
C GLY A 129 -24.72 -20.88 -29.68
#